data_AF-A0A1F4SQ52-F1
#
_entry.id   AF-A0A1F4SQ52-F1
#
_cell.length_a   1.000
_cell.length_b   1.000
_cell.length_c   1.000
_cell.angle_alpha   90.00
_cell.angle_beta   90.00
_cell.angle_gamma   90.00
#
_symmetry.space_group_name_H-M   'P 1'
#
loop_
_entity.id
_entity.type
_entity.pdbx_description
1 polymer ?
#
loop_
_entity_poly.entity_id
_entity_poly.type
_entity_poly.pdbx_seq_one_letter_code
_entity_poly.pdbx_strand_id
1 'polypeptide(L)'
;MQKQIDKLIIPSGLIRRAKTYSLVFDEDELYIINTGPAGREVITKNIIEDAVVSFVLDRIAKKVAEGEEKLKTLGVKQLANEKGNAFIEKNAIIKTEVKVNFFNTLILKINTIKGNFSFNCNAHKKEDIETFVKCLRE
;
A
#
# COMPACT_ATOMS: atom_id res chain seq x y z
N MET A 1 -11.16 12.44 -11.67
CA MET A 1 -11.07 11.04 -12.14
C MET A 1 -10.41 10.24 -11.04
N GLN A 2 -11.11 9.29 -10.45
CA GLN A 2 -10.57 8.47 -9.37
C GLN A 2 -9.58 7.42 -9.92
N LYS A 3 -8.40 7.33 -9.32
CA LYS A 3 -7.39 6.29 -9.60
C LYS A 3 -7.01 5.61 -8.30
N GLN A 4 -6.84 4.28 -8.34
CA GLN A 4 -6.56 3.49 -7.16
C GLN A 4 -5.49 2.43 -7.44
N ILE A 5 -4.60 2.23 -6.47
CA ILE A 5 -3.64 1.11 -6.43
C ILE A 5 -3.74 0.44 -5.07
N ASP A 6 -4.05 -0.85 -5.08
CA ASP A 6 -4.28 -1.65 -3.88
C ASP A 6 -3.05 -2.44 -3.44
N LYS A 7 -3.12 -3.14 -2.30
CA LYS A 7 -2.08 -4.12 -1.89
C LYS A 7 -0.64 -3.59 -1.83
N LEU A 8 -0.46 -2.31 -1.53
CA LEU A 8 0.84 -1.67 -1.36
C LEU A 8 1.35 -1.92 0.06
N ILE A 9 2.61 -2.33 0.21
CA ILE A 9 3.13 -2.74 1.52
C ILE A 9 4.08 -1.68 2.05
N ILE A 10 3.83 -1.17 3.26
CA ILE A 10 4.89 -0.50 4.03
C ILE A 10 5.55 -1.57 4.91
N PRO A 11 6.83 -1.90 4.68
CA PRO A 11 7.52 -2.96 5.41
C PRO A 11 7.65 -2.61 6.89
N SER A 12 7.79 -3.64 7.72
CA SER A 12 8.01 -3.46 9.16
C SER A 12 9.34 -2.76 9.40
N GLY A 13 9.31 -1.63 10.12
CA GLY A 13 10.51 -1.07 10.73
C GLY A 13 10.88 -1.81 12.02
N LEU A 14 11.92 -1.36 12.71
CA LEU A 14 12.37 -1.92 14.00
C LEU A 14 11.26 -2.06 15.06
N ILE A 15 10.23 -1.20 15.02
CA ILE A 15 9.18 -1.11 16.04
C ILE A 15 7.77 -1.35 15.48
N ARG A 16 7.55 -1.14 14.17
CA ARG A 16 6.21 -1.16 13.55
C ARG A 16 6.00 -2.43 12.74
N ARG A 17 4.85 -3.09 12.92
CA ARG A 17 4.42 -4.22 12.09
C ARG A 17 4.17 -3.75 10.66
N ALA A 18 4.48 -4.62 9.69
CA ALA A 18 4.23 -4.36 8.28
C ALA A 18 2.73 -4.27 8.00
N LYS A 19 2.33 -3.35 7.13
CA LYS A 19 0.92 -3.06 6.83
C LYS A 19 0.70 -2.94 5.32
N THR A 20 -0.50 -3.28 4.92
CA THR A 20 -0.99 -3.20 3.55
C THR A 20 -1.87 -1.96 3.41
N TYR A 21 -1.72 -1.27 2.29
CA TYR A 21 -2.35 0.00 2.00
C TYR A 21 -2.95 0.00 0.61
N SER A 22 -4.01 0.78 0.45
CA SER A 22 -4.53 1.24 -0.83
C SER A 22 -4.27 2.73 -0.95
N LEU A 23 -3.72 3.12 -2.10
CA LEU A 23 -3.60 4.52 -2.49
C LEU A 23 -4.76 4.87 -3.40
N VAL A 24 -5.48 5.94 -3.08
CA VAL A 24 -6.56 6.47 -3.93
C VAL A 24 -6.28 7.93 -4.20
N PHE A 25 -6.24 8.30 -5.46
CA PHE A 25 -6.18 9.68 -5.91
C PHE A 25 -7.54 10.09 -6.46
N ASP A 26 -8.15 11.10 -5.85
CA ASP A 26 -9.46 11.62 -6.22
C ASP A 26 -9.50 13.14 -5.98
N GLU A 27 -10.10 13.91 -6.89
CA GLU A 27 -10.27 15.37 -6.75
C GLU A 27 -9.02 16.16 -6.27
N ASP A 28 -7.82 15.86 -6.78
CA ASP A 28 -6.54 16.45 -6.34
C ASP A 28 -6.11 16.10 -4.90
N GLU A 29 -6.64 15.01 -4.36
CA GLU A 29 -6.37 14.51 -3.02
C GLU A 29 -5.85 13.07 -3.09
N LEU A 30 -4.75 12.81 -2.37
CA LEU A 30 -4.18 11.48 -2.17
C LEU A 30 -4.59 10.93 -0.80
N TYR A 31 -5.32 9.82 -0.84
CA TYR A 31 -5.72 9.02 0.31
C TYR A 31 -4.81 7.79 0.44
N ILE A 32 -4.26 7.58 1.62
CA ILE A 32 -3.45 6.42 1.98
C ILE A 32 -4.22 5.63 3.02
N ILE A 33 -4.88 4.55 2.60
CA ILE A 33 -5.80 3.79 3.45
C ILE A 33 -5.17 2.46 3.84
N ASN A 34 -5.00 2.22 5.13
CA ASN A 34 -4.55 0.94 5.68
C ASN A 34 -5.66 -0.11 5.53
N THR A 35 -5.44 -1.08 4.65
CA THR A 35 -6.40 -2.15 4.36
C THR A 35 -6.13 -3.42 5.16
N GLY A 36 -5.00 -3.52 5.86
CA GLY A 36 -4.75 -4.67 6.73
C GLY A 36 -3.29 -4.92 7.09
N PRO A 37 -3.00 -6.07 7.72
CA PRO A 37 -1.63 -6.50 7.94
C PRO A 37 -0.97 -6.89 6.60
N ALA A 38 0.35 -6.72 6.50
CA ALA A 38 1.12 -7.31 5.41
C ALA A 38 1.63 -8.70 5.79
N GLY A 39 1.60 -9.62 4.82
CA GLY A 39 2.25 -10.92 4.95
C GLY A 39 3.76 -10.76 4.98
N ARG A 40 4.45 -11.57 5.80
CA ARG A 40 5.89 -11.79 5.60
C ARG A 40 6.04 -12.87 4.54
N GLU A 41 6.91 -12.65 3.56
CA GLU A 41 7.44 -13.75 2.77
C GLU A 41 8.26 -14.64 3.71
N VAL A 42 7.78 -15.86 3.94
CA VAL A 42 8.46 -16.87 4.75
C VAL A 42 8.89 -17.98 3.81
N ILE A 43 10.20 -18.20 3.70
CA ILE A 43 10.74 -19.34 2.98
C ILE A 43 10.68 -20.55 3.91
N THR A 44 9.85 -21.49 3.55
CA THR A 44 9.59 -22.77 4.22
C THR A 44 10.47 -23.86 3.63
N LYS A 45 10.83 -24.87 4.43
CA LYS A 45 11.70 -25.97 3.96
C LYS A 45 10.94 -27.27 3.72
N ASN A 46 9.75 -27.43 4.29
CA ASN A 46 8.96 -28.67 4.22
C ASN A 46 7.44 -28.41 4.06
N ILE A 47 6.73 -29.42 3.54
CA ILE A 47 5.28 -29.38 3.19
C ILE A 47 4.37 -29.00 4.37
N ILE A 48 4.70 -29.42 5.59
CA ILE A 48 3.89 -29.09 6.79
C ILE A 48 4.04 -27.61 7.14
N GLU A 49 5.24 -27.06 7.03
CA GLU A 49 5.50 -25.64 7.24
C GLU A 49 4.82 -24.81 6.15
N ASP A 50 4.85 -25.29 4.90
CA ASP A 50 4.12 -24.70 3.78
C ASP A 50 2.63 -24.59 4.06
N ALA A 51 2.00 -25.66 4.55
CA ALA A 51 0.57 -25.66 4.85
C ALA A 51 0.21 -24.63 5.94
N VAL A 52 1.03 -24.54 6.99
CA VAL A 52 0.82 -23.58 8.08
C VAL A 52 1.04 -22.15 7.60
N VAL A 53 2.10 -21.90 6.83
CA VAL A 53 2.38 -20.57 6.25
C VAL A 53 1.27 -20.17 5.29
N SER A 54 0.81 -21.08 4.44
CA SER A 54 -0.30 -20.84 3.51
C SER A 54 -1.58 -20.45 4.26
N PHE A 55 -1.93 -21.18 5.33
CA PHE A 55 -3.10 -20.85 6.15
C PHE A 55 -3.01 -19.45 6.80
N VAL A 56 -1.81 -19.06 7.26
CA VAL A 56 -1.58 -17.72 7.81
C VAL A 56 -1.68 -16.66 6.70
N LEU A 57 -1.10 -16.91 5.53
CA LEU A 57 -1.18 -16.00 4.38
C LEU A 57 -2.62 -15.84 3.90
N ASP A 58 -3.41 -16.90 3.85
CA ASP A 58 -4.85 -16.85 3.50
C ASP A 58 -5.64 -16.00 4.49
N ARG A 59 -5.38 -16.13 5.79
CA ARG A 59 -6.00 -15.27 6.81
C ARG A 59 -5.61 -13.80 6.64
N ILE A 60 -4.36 -13.53 6.26
CA ILE A 60 -3.89 -12.17 5.99
C ILE A 60 -4.57 -11.62 4.73
N ALA A 61 -4.61 -12.39 3.65
CA ALA A 61 -5.26 -12.03 2.41
C ALA A 61 -6.75 -11.73 2.62
N LYS A 62 -7.44 -12.54 3.43
CA LYS A 62 -8.84 -12.29 3.80
C LYS A 62 -9.01 -10.96 4.54
N LYS A 63 -8.15 -10.65 5.51
CA LYS A 63 -8.21 -9.36 6.22
C LYS A 63 -7.94 -8.17 5.32
N VAL A 64 -7.01 -8.30 4.37
CA VAL A 64 -6.73 -7.25 3.37
C VAL A 64 -7.96 -7.06 2.46
N ALA A 65 -8.56 -8.15 1.99
CA ALA A 65 -9.77 -8.10 1.17
C ALA A 65 -10.95 -7.44 1.91
N GLU A 66 -11.15 -7.77 3.19
CA GLU A 66 -12.16 -7.12 4.04
C GLU A 66 -11.89 -5.61 4.18
N GLY A 67 -10.63 -5.18 4.27
CA GLY A 67 -10.25 -3.76 4.31
C GLY A 67 -10.48 -3.04 2.98
N GLU A 68 -10.18 -3.69 1.85
CA GLU A 68 -10.47 -3.17 0.50
C GLU A 68 -11.98 -3.09 0.23
N GLU A 69 -12.77 -4.04 0.74
CA GLU A 69 -14.22 -4.00 0.65
C GLU A 69 -14.83 -2.87 1.51
N LYS A 70 -14.29 -2.65 2.71
CA LYS A 70 -14.63 -1.48 3.53
C LYS A 70 -14.35 -0.17 2.81
N LEU A 71 -13.21 -0.09 2.09
CA LEU A 71 -12.88 1.08 1.27
C LEU A 71 -13.93 1.34 0.19
N LYS A 72 -14.41 0.29 -0.48
CA LYS A 72 -15.45 0.41 -1.52
C LYS A 72 -16.82 0.79 -0.96
N THR A 73 -17.14 0.36 0.26
CA THR A 73 -18.47 0.54 0.86
C THR A 73 -18.62 1.84 1.64
N LEU A 74 -17.63 2.21 2.45
CA LEU A 74 -17.64 3.43 3.29
C LEU A 74 -17.06 4.64 2.55
N GLY A 75 -16.19 4.40 1.56
CA GLY A 75 -15.53 5.44 0.78
C GLY A 75 -14.30 6.04 1.45
N VAL A 76 -13.47 6.71 0.64
CA VAL A 76 -12.17 7.26 1.04
C VAL A 76 -12.28 8.36 2.10
N LYS A 77 -13.27 9.25 1.97
CA LYS A 77 -13.42 10.43 2.85
C LYS A 77 -13.74 10.03 4.29
N GLN A 78 -14.55 8.99 4.49
CA GLN A 78 -14.86 8.48 5.83
C GLN A 78 -13.65 7.81 6.47
N LEU A 79 -12.94 6.96 5.71
CA LEU A 79 -11.81 6.19 6.23
C LEU A 79 -10.56 7.06 6.46
N ALA A 80 -10.39 8.17 5.75
CA ALA A 80 -9.21 9.04 5.88
C ALA A 80 -8.91 9.48 7.33
N ASN A 81 -9.95 9.62 8.15
CA ASN A 81 -9.84 10.08 9.54
C ASN A 81 -9.48 8.96 10.53
N GLU A 82 -9.43 7.71 10.09
CA GLU A 82 -9.10 6.58 10.97
C GLU A 82 -7.59 6.48 11.24
N LYS A 83 -7.27 5.90 12.42
CA LYS A 83 -5.89 5.76 12.86
C LYS A 83 -5.06 4.90 11.89
N GLY A 84 -4.00 5.51 11.36
CA GLY A 84 -3.04 4.84 10.48
C GLY A 84 -3.35 5.03 9.00
N ASN A 85 -4.41 5.77 8.67
CA ASN A 85 -4.67 6.31 7.35
C ASN A 85 -4.06 7.71 7.25
N ALA A 86 -3.89 8.20 6.02
CA ALA A 86 -3.43 9.56 5.78
C ALA A 86 -4.16 10.21 4.62
N PHE A 87 -4.29 11.52 4.72
CA PHE A 87 -4.83 12.41 3.70
C PHE A 87 -3.77 13.44 3.34
N ILE A 88 -3.51 13.59 2.04
CA ILE A 88 -2.50 14.49 1.49
C ILE A 88 -3.09 15.22 0.31
N GLU A 89 -3.18 16.54 0.41
CA GLU A 89 -3.47 17.40 -0.74
C GLU A 89 -2.33 17.30 -1.77
N LYS A 90 -2.68 17.31 -3.06
CA LYS A 90 -1.69 17.26 -4.17
C LYS A 90 -0.58 18.29 -4.02
N ASN A 91 -0.92 19.52 -3.62
CA ASN A 91 0.05 20.61 -3.41
C ASN A 91 1.04 20.33 -2.26
N ALA A 92 0.72 19.40 -1.36
CA ALA A 92 1.63 18.98 -0.30
C ALA A 92 2.58 17.84 -0.75
N ILE A 93 2.42 17.31 -1.95
CA ILE A 93 3.32 16.30 -2.54
C ILE A 93 4.53 17.02 -3.15
N ILE A 94 5.71 16.80 -2.58
CA ILE A 94 6.95 17.44 -3.02
C ILE A 94 7.62 16.62 -4.13
N LYS A 95 7.66 15.30 -3.98
CA LYS A 95 8.36 14.41 -4.89
C LYS A 95 7.81 12.99 -4.86
N THR A 96 7.59 12.42 -6.03
CA THR A 96 7.28 11.00 -6.23
C THR A 96 8.43 10.31 -6.96
N GLU A 97 8.78 9.08 -6.57
CA GLU A 97 9.87 8.31 -7.19
C GLU A 97 9.48 6.84 -7.29
N VAL A 98 9.61 6.25 -8.47
CA VAL A 98 9.41 4.81 -8.72
C VAL A 98 10.79 4.21 -9.00
N LYS A 99 11.18 3.19 -8.23
CA LYS A 99 12.47 2.53 -8.42
C LYS A 99 12.43 1.06 -8.04
N VAL A 100 13.45 0.32 -8.47
CA VAL A 100 13.69 -1.05 -8.03
C VAL A 100 14.86 -1.03 -7.04
N ASN A 101 14.71 -1.70 -5.89
CA ASN A 101 15.79 -1.80 -4.90
C ASN A 101 16.77 -2.94 -5.23
N PHE A 102 17.82 -3.11 -4.40
CA PHE A 102 18.81 -4.18 -4.57
C PHE A 102 18.23 -5.62 -4.48
N PHE A 103 17.04 -5.77 -3.90
CA PHE A 103 16.31 -7.05 -3.81
C PHE A 103 15.30 -7.23 -4.94
N ASN A 104 15.46 -6.49 -6.05
CA ASN A 104 14.54 -6.50 -7.19
C ASN A 104 13.07 -6.20 -6.85
N THR A 105 12.84 -5.50 -5.73
CA THR A 105 11.50 -5.10 -5.27
C THR A 105 11.16 -3.75 -5.89
N LEU A 106 9.97 -3.64 -6.49
CA LEU A 106 9.45 -2.36 -6.99
C LEU A 106 9.00 -1.50 -5.80
N ILE A 107 9.50 -0.26 -5.74
CA ILE A 107 9.27 0.68 -4.66
C ILE A 107 8.68 1.98 -5.21
N LEU A 108 7.57 2.44 -4.62
CA LEU A 108 7.04 3.79 -4.77
C LEU A 108 7.37 4.62 -3.54
N LYS A 109 8.07 5.74 -3.73
CA LYS A 109 8.30 6.74 -2.68
C LYS A 109 7.48 7.99 -2.94
N ILE A 110 6.83 8.49 -1.90
CA ILE A 110 6.07 9.74 -1.92
C ILE A 110 6.59 10.61 -0.77
N ASN A 111 7.24 11.72 -1.11
CA ASN A 111 7.70 12.71 -0.15
C ASN A 111 6.70 13.85 -0.13
N THR A 112 6.27 14.21 1.07
CA THR A 112 5.27 15.25 1.31
C THR A 112 5.80 16.23 2.34
N ILE A 113 5.15 17.38 2.48
CA ILE A 113 5.46 18.36 3.54
C ILE A 113 5.35 17.73 4.94
N LYS A 114 4.43 16.77 5.12
CA LYS A 114 4.14 16.13 6.41
C LYS A 114 5.01 14.88 6.68
N GLY A 115 5.79 14.42 5.71
CA GLY A 115 6.64 13.24 5.85
C GLY A 115 6.73 12.39 4.58
N ASN A 116 7.38 11.24 4.71
CA ASN A 116 7.74 10.39 3.58
C ASN A 116 7.11 9.00 3.71
N PHE A 117 6.59 8.50 2.59
CA PHE A 117 6.05 7.15 2.46
C PHE A 117 6.90 6.35 1.47
N SER A 118 7.13 5.08 1.78
CA SER A 118 7.86 4.14 0.93
C SER A 118 7.08 2.83 0.89
N PHE A 119 6.51 2.53 -0.27
CA PHE A 119 5.67 1.36 -0.49
C PHE A 119 6.40 0.34 -1.36
N ASN A 120 6.32 -0.93 -0.99
CA ASN A 120 6.62 -2.04 -1.88
C ASN A 120 5.39 -2.31 -2.75
N CYS A 121 5.62 -2.45 -4.05
CA CYS A 121 4.60 -2.51 -5.09
C CYS A 121 4.59 -3.87 -5.81
N ASN A 122 5.06 -4.95 -5.17
CA ASN A 122 5.24 -6.26 -5.82
C ASN A 122 3.95 -6.87 -6.40
N ALA A 123 2.78 -6.41 -5.96
CA ALA A 123 1.49 -6.82 -6.51
C ALA A 123 1.16 -6.17 -7.87
N HIS A 124 1.98 -5.24 -8.36
CA HIS A 124 1.71 -4.41 -9.54
C HIS A 124 2.88 -4.39 -10.50
N LYS A 125 2.57 -4.12 -11.77
CA LYS A 125 3.60 -3.85 -12.77
C LYS A 125 4.10 -2.41 -12.63
N LYS A 126 5.31 -2.16 -13.09
CA LYS A 126 5.94 -0.84 -13.00
C LYS A 126 5.11 0.23 -13.74
N GLU A 127 4.54 -0.13 -14.88
CA GLU A 127 3.76 0.75 -15.74
C GLU A 127 2.48 1.25 -15.04
N ASP A 128 1.84 0.39 -14.24
CA ASP A 128 0.65 0.74 -13.46
C ASP A 128 0.99 1.79 -12.39
N ILE A 129 2.11 1.58 -11.68
CA ILE A 129 2.60 2.53 -10.68
C ILE A 129 2.98 3.86 -11.32
N GLU A 130 3.70 3.83 -12.45
CA GLU A 130 4.08 5.05 -13.18
C GLU A 130 2.88 5.82 -13.69
N THR A 131 1.84 5.12 -14.15
CA THR A 131 0.58 5.74 -14.59
C THR A 131 -0.11 6.46 -13.44
N PHE A 132 -0.19 5.84 -12.26
CA PHE A 132 -0.73 6.49 -11.07
C PHE A 132 0.12 7.69 -10.63
N VAL A 133 1.45 7.57 -10.68
CA VAL A 133 2.35 8.68 -10.34
C VAL A 133 2.22 9.86 -11.30
N LYS A 134 1.94 9.63 -12.59
CA LYS A 134 1.63 10.71 -13.54
C LYS A 134 0.37 11.46 -13.11
N CYS A 135 -0.69 10.76 -12.71
CA CYS A 135 -1.91 11.39 -12.21
C CYS A 135 -1.68 12.24 -10.95
N LEU A 136 -0.70 11.92 -10.11
CA LEU A 136 -0.37 12.76 -8.95
C LEU A 136 0.31 14.09 -9.31
N ARG A 137 0.86 14.20 -10.52
CA ARG A 137 1.65 15.36 -10.97
C ARG A 137 0.92 16.28 -11.94
N GLU A 138 0.05 15.70 -12.77
CA GLU A 138 -0.85 16.41 -13.69
C GLU A 138 -2.02 17.00 -12.91
#